data_AF-A0A1B6JFP3-F1
#
_entry.id   AF-A0A1B6JFP3-F1
#
_cell.length_a   1.000
_cell.length_b   1.000
_cell.length_c   1.000
_cell.angle_alpha   90.00
_cell.angle_beta   90.00
_cell.angle_gamma   90.00
#
_symmetry.space_group_name_H-M   'P 1'
#
loop_
_entity.id
_entity.type
_entity.pdbx_description
1 polymer ?
#
loop_
_entity_poly.entity_id
_entity_poly.type
_entity_poly.pdbx_seq_one_letter_code
_entity_poly.pdbx_strand_id
1 'polypeptide(L)'
;MEKKKIYDLHLKAQRKLMTSEFINMSENKSKAIWSVINKERCKNNNTNETIHLKSNDTLISAPLDVATHLNEYFVNIANETLAQAVYDGNPVTPDYRLQVNDSLILWPTSQKEVKTTIRTLKTKNSAGFDNISTRLLKTCSEPLLNPLTTIINNSFAEGIFPSKLKLAKVYLKLKKGDP
;
A
#
# COMPACT_ATOMS: atom_id res chain seq x y z
N MET A 1 27.47 2.41 -45.79
CA MET A 1 26.35 1.91 -44.95
C MET A 1 26.69 0.59 -44.25
N GLU A 2 27.27 -0.40 -44.92
CA GLU A 2 27.56 -1.72 -44.34
C GLU A 2 28.53 -1.70 -43.14
N LYS A 3 29.62 -0.93 -43.21
CA LYS A 3 30.61 -0.84 -42.11
C LYS A 3 30.00 -0.31 -40.80
N LYS A 4 29.07 0.66 -40.89
CA LYS A 4 28.36 1.22 -39.73
C LYS A 4 27.44 0.17 -39.10
N LYS A 5 26.70 -0.57 -39.93
CA LYS A 5 25.81 -1.64 -39.48
C LYS A 5 26.56 -2.76 -38.76
N ILE A 6 27.70 -3.21 -39.31
CA ILE A 6 28.56 -4.22 -38.68
C ILE A 6 29.09 -3.73 -37.33
N TYR A 7 29.53 -2.46 -37.29
CA TYR A 7 30.00 -1.82 -36.06
C TYR A 7 28.90 -1.78 -34.98
N ASP A 8 27.69 -1.33 -35.34
CA ASP A 8 26.55 -1.24 -34.42
C ASP A 8 26.13 -2.62 -33.88
N LEU A 9 26.14 -3.65 -34.74
CA LEU A 9 25.88 -5.04 -34.34
C LEU A 9 26.93 -5.55 -33.37
N HIS A 10 28.21 -5.28 -33.64
CA HIS A 10 29.31 -5.67 -32.75
C HIS A 10 29.17 -5.00 -31.37
N LEU A 11 28.86 -3.71 -31.35
CA LEU A 11 28.65 -2.95 -30.11
C LEU A 11 27.47 -3.51 -29.30
N LYS A 12 26.36 -3.87 -29.96
CA LYS A 12 25.19 -4.49 -29.30
C LYS A 12 25.54 -5.85 -28.70
N ALA A 13 26.30 -6.68 -29.40
CA ALA A 13 26.73 -7.99 -28.91
C ALA A 13 27.64 -7.86 -27.68
N GLN A 14 28.61 -6.94 -27.72
CA GLN A 14 29.53 -6.67 -26.61
C GLN A 14 28.78 -6.17 -25.35
N ARG A 15 27.82 -5.26 -25.51
CA ARG A 15 26.98 -4.77 -24.38
C ARG A 15 26.18 -5.90 -23.73
N LYS A 16 25.60 -6.80 -24.54
CA LYS A 16 24.85 -7.95 -24.04
C LYS A 16 25.75 -8.89 -23.24
N LEU A 17 26.94 -9.18 -23.76
CA LEU A 17 27.92 -10.06 -23.10
C LEU A 17 28.39 -9.49 -21.76
N MET A 18 28.86 -8.24 -21.75
CA MET A 18 29.28 -7.56 -20.51
C MET A 18 28.16 -7.53 -19.45
N THR A 19 26.93 -7.25 -19.87
CA THR A 19 25.77 -7.22 -18.97
C THR A 19 25.50 -8.60 -18.36
N SER A 20 25.57 -9.65 -19.18
CA SER A 20 25.37 -11.02 -18.72
C SER A 20 26.45 -11.46 -17.75
N GLU A 21 27.71 -11.14 -18.03
CA GLU A 21 28.84 -11.46 -17.14
C GLU A 21 28.71 -10.75 -15.80
N PHE A 22 28.38 -9.44 -15.81
CA PHE A 22 28.15 -8.66 -14.60
C PHE A 22 27.04 -9.26 -13.72
N ILE A 23 25.91 -9.66 -14.30
CA ILE A 23 24.80 -10.27 -13.55
C ILE A 23 25.22 -11.63 -12.99
N ASN A 24 25.92 -12.45 -13.78
CA ASN A 24 26.31 -13.80 -13.38
C ASN A 24 27.39 -13.82 -12.29
N MET A 25 28.33 -12.88 -12.33
CA MET A 25 29.40 -12.74 -11.33
C MET A 25 28.94 -12.03 -10.04
N SER A 26 27.75 -11.45 -10.02
CA SER A 26 27.23 -10.76 -8.84
C SER A 26 26.69 -11.72 -7.79
N GLU A 27 27.07 -11.49 -6.53
CA GLU A 27 26.56 -12.23 -5.36
C GLU A 27 25.02 -12.11 -5.26
N ASN A 28 24.49 -10.89 -5.43
CA ASN A 28 23.05 -10.63 -5.47
C ASN A 28 22.57 -10.33 -6.89
N LYS A 29 22.11 -11.38 -7.58
CA LYS A 29 21.64 -11.31 -8.98
C LYS A 29 20.48 -10.33 -9.17
N SER A 30 19.50 -10.33 -8.26
CA SER A 30 18.35 -9.41 -8.34
C SER A 30 18.78 -7.95 -8.28
N LYS A 31 19.70 -7.61 -7.37
CA LYS A 31 20.26 -6.25 -7.26
C LYS A 31 21.07 -5.86 -8.49
N ALA A 32 21.86 -6.79 -9.04
CA ALA A 32 22.64 -6.56 -10.26
C ALA A 32 21.74 -6.30 -11.48
N ILE A 33 20.69 -7.10 -11.66
CA ILE A 33 19.67 -6.89 -12.70
C ILE A 33 19.05 -5.49 -12.56
N TRP A 34 18.60 -5.12 -11.36
CA TRP A 34 18.02 -3.79 -11.13
C TRP A 34 19.02 -2.66 -11.36
N SER A 35 20.31 -2.86 -11.08
CA SER A 35 21.36 -1.89 -11.38
C SER A 35 21.50 -1.63 -12.87
N VAL A 36 21.53 -2.70 -13.69
CA VAL A 36 21.56 -2.61 -15.15
C VAL A 36 20.34 -1.88 -15.67
N ILE A 37 19.14 -2.29 -15.25
CA ILE A 37 17.88 -1.63 -15.65
C ILE A 37 17.92 -0.13 -15.31
N ASN A 38 18.36 0.22 -14.10
CA ASN A 38 18.43 1.62 -13.67
C ASN A 38 19.48 2.44 -14.41
N LYS A 39 20.54 1.81 -14.94
CA LYS A 39 21.58 2.47 -15.74
C LYS A 39 21.12 2.71 -17.18
N GLU A 40 20.40 1.76 -17.76
CA GLU A 40 19.86 1.88 -19.13
C GLU A 40 18.58 2.73 -19.18
N ARG A 41 17.84 2.81 -18.08
CA ARG A 41 16.73 3.75 -17.94
C ARG A 41 17.31 5.17 -17.92
N CYS A 42 17.02 5.94 -18.97
CA CYS A 42 17.25 7.39 -18.94
C CYS A 42 16.55 7.94 -17.69
N LYS A 43 17.32 8.43 -16.72
CA LYS A 43 16.74 9.13 -15.56
C LYS A 43 16.04 10.36 -16.12
N ASN A 44 14.73 10.45 -15.92
CA ASN A 44 14.05 11.72 -16.12
C ASN A 44 14.65 12.67 -15.08
N ASN A 45 15.44 13.64 -15.55
CA ASN A 45 16.01 14.69 -14.70
C ASN A 45 14.98 15.78 -14.35
N ASN A 46 13.71 15.59 -14.75
CA ASN A 46 12.59 16.43 -14.35
C ASN A 46 12.25 16.20 -12.89
N THR A 47 13.04 16.83 -12.03
CA THR A 47 12.88 16.82 -10.57
C THR A 47 11.86 17.86 -10.09
N ASN A 48 11.20 18.57 -11.03
CA ASN A 48 10.29 19.69 -10.77
C ASN A 48 8.97 19.59 -11.57
N GLU A 49 8.54 18.39 -12.00
CA GLU A 49 7.22 18.27 -12.62
C GLU A 49 6.15 18.37 -11.53
N THR A 50 5.44 19.50 -11.52
CA THR A 50 4.20 19.65 -10.75
C THR A 50 3.18 18.64 -11.26
N ILE A 51 2.56 17.88 -10.36
CA ILE A 51 1.47 16.97 -10.73
C ILE A 51 0.32 17.81 -11.25
N HIS A 52 -0.14 17.51 -12.46
CA HIS A 52 -1.30 18.15 -13.07
C HIS A 52 -2.44 17.13 -13.17
N LEU A 53 -3.63 17.51 -12.68
CA LEU A 53 -4.85 16.73 -12.84
C LEU A 53 -5.79 17.45 -13.80
N LYS A 54 -6.39 16.72 -14.74
CA LYS A 54 -7.51 17.23 -15.55
C LYS A 54 -8.81 16.68 -14.97
N SER A 55 -9.70 17.56 -14.54
CA SER A 55 -11.03 17.19 -14.02
C SER A 55 -12.10 18.10 -14.64
N ASN A 56 -13.08 17.53 -15.35
CA ASN A 56 -14.19 18.26 -15.99
C ASN A 56 -13.73 19.53 -16.74
N ASP A 57 -12.69 19.39 -17.57
CA ASP A 57 -12.02 20.44 -18.35
C ASP A 57 -11.22 21.51 -17.60
N THR A 58 -11.10 21.40 -16.27
CA THR A 58 -10.19 22.22 -15.47
C THR A 58 -8.84 21.54 -15.27
N LEU A 59 -7.75 22.31 -15.37
CA LEU A 59 -6.40 21.86 -15.05
C LEU A 59 -6.05 22.27 -13.63
N ILE A 60 -5.90 21.30 -12.74
CA ILE A 60 -5.52 21.50 -11.35
C ILE A 60 -4.01 21.25 -11.24
N SER A 61 -3.26 22.24 -10.78
CA SER A 61 -1.80 22.19 -10.69
C SER A 61 -1.25 22.54 -9.31
N ALA A 62 -2.03 23.22 -8.48
CA ALA A 62 -1.59 23.60 -7.14
C ALA A 62 -1.48 22.34 -6.26
N PRO A 63 -0.36 22.10 -5.55
CA PRO A 63 -0.14 20.85 -4.82
C PRO A 63 -1.23 20.52 -3.79
N LEU A 64 -1.77 21.54 -3.10
CA LEU A 64 -2.85 21.35 -2.13
C LEU A 64 -4.15 20.93 -2.81
N ASP A 65 -4.51 21.58 -3.91
CA ASP A 65 -5.73 21.30 -4.66
C ASP A 65 -5.66 19.90 -5.28
N VAL A 66 -4.50 19.53 -5.83
CA VAL A 66 -4.21 18.17 -6.33
C VAL A 66 -4.41 17.13 -5.23
N ALA A 67 -3.82 17.36 -4.05
CA ALA A 67 -3.94 16.43 -2.93
C ALA A 67 -5.38 16.31 -2.42
N THR A 68 -6.09 17.44 -2.36
CA THR A 68 -7.49 17.51 -1.94
C THR A 68 -8.38 16.76 -2.91
N HIS A 69 -8.25 17.02 -4.21
CA HIS A 69 -9.04 16.37 -5.26
C HIS A 69 -8.86 14.84 -5.26
N LEU A 70 -7.61 14.37 -5.14
CA LEU A 70 -7.34 12.94 -5.06
C LEU A 70 -7.91 12.32 -3.78
N ASN A 71 -7.80 13.00 -2.64
CA ASN A 71 -8.35 12.51 -1.39
C ASN A 71 -9.88 12.40 -1.46
N GLU A 72 -10.56 13.42 -1.97
CA GLU A 72 -12.01 13.41 -2.19
C GLU A 72 -12.42 12.26 -3.12
N TYR A 73 -11.71 12.10 -4.24
CA TYR A 73 -11.94 10.99 -5.16
C TYR A 73 -11.81 9.62 -4.47
N PHE A 74 -10.69 9.33 -3.80
CA PHE A 74 -10.46 8.01 -3.20
C PHE A 74 -11.34 7.72 -1.97
N VAL A 75 -11.81 8.75 -1.26
CA VAL A 75 -12.77 8.58 -0.18
C VAL A 75 -14.16 8.24 -0.72
N ASN A 76 -14.56 8.82 -1.84
CA ASN A 76 -15.94 8.74 -2.34
C ASN A 76 -16.15 7.67 -3.42
N ILE A 77 -15.12 7.27 -4.16
CA ILE A 77 -15.24 6.40 -5.34
C ILE A 77 -15.98 5.08 -5.05
N ALA A 78 -15.80 4.51 -3.86
CA ALA A 78 -16.51 3.30 -3.47
C ALA A 78 -18.04 3.53 -3.37
N ASN A 79 -18.45 4.61 -2.71
CA ASN A 79 -19.87 4.97 -2.56
C ASN A 79 -20.49 5.36 -3.90
N GLU A 80 -19.76 6.13 -4.72
CA GLU A 80 -20.21 6.51 -6.06
C GLU A 80 -20.38 5.29 -6.97
N THR A 81 -19.42 4.36 -6.93
CA THR A 81 -19.50 3.10 -7.69
C THR A 81 -20.71 2.27 -7.27
N LEU A 82 -20.97 2.18 -5.97
CA LEU A 82 -22.15 1.47 -5.43
C LEU A 82 -23.46 2.14 -5.79
N ALA A 83 -23.52 3.48 -5.77
CA ALA A 83 -24.71 4.23 -6.13
C ALA A 83 -25.05 4.11 -7.64
N GLN A 84 -24.03 3.97 -8.48
CA GLN A 84 -24.16 3.78 -9.92
C GLN A 84 -24.35 2.31 -10.33
N ALA A 85 -24.11 1.36 -9.42
CA ALA A 85 -24.28 -0.05 -9.68
C ALA A 85 -25.77 -0.34 -9.95
N VAL A 86 -26.09 -0.68 -11.20
CA VAL A 86 -27.41 -1.18 -11.57
C VAL A 86 -27.49 -2.63 -11.12
N TYR A 87 -28.24 -2.89 -10.06
CA TYR A 87 -28.60 -4.25 -9.68
C TYR A 87 -29.56 -4.80 -10.74
N ASP A 88 -29.12 -5.81 -11.49
CA ASP A 88 -29.91 -6.46 -12.55
C ASP A 88 -31.03 -7.35 -11.99
N GLY A 89 -31.28 -7.31 -10.68
CA GLY A 89 -32.29 -8.11 -10.01
C GLY A 89 -31.84 -9.53 -9.71
N ASN A 90 -30.68 -9.97 -10.21
CA ASN A 90 -30.15 -11.30 -9.97
C ASN A 90 -29.26 -11.24 -8.74
N PRO A 91 -29.63 -11.88 -7.61
CA PRO A 91 -28.67 -12.09 -6.54
C PRO A 91 -27.50 -12.86 -7.15
N VAL A 92 -26.28 -12.42 -6.87
CA VAL A 92 -25.12 -13.32 -7.03
C VAL A 92 -25.43 -14.49 -6.12
N THR A 93 -25.93 -15.59 -6.69
CA THR A 93 -26.13 -16.81 -5.95
C THR A 93 -24.73 -17.24 -5.51
N PRO A 94 -24.43 -17.27 -4.19
CA PRO A 94 -23.15 -17.77 -3.74
C PRO A 94 -22.97 -19.15 -4.38
N ASP A 95 -21.82 -19.37 -5.03
CA ASP A 95 -21.55 -20.66 -5.64
C ASP A 95 -21.53 -21.72 -4.53
N TYR A 96 -22.63 -22.43 -4.35
CA TYR A 96 -22.80 -23.44 -3.31
C TYR A 96 -21.82 -24.62 -3.47
N ARG A 97 -21.05 -24.66 -4.57
CA ARG A 97 -19.92 -25.59 -4.74
C ARG A 97 -18.70 -25.21 -3.89
N LEU A 98 -18.60 -23.95 -3.47
CA LEU A 98 -17.63 -23.49 -2.48
C LEU A 98 -18.22 -23.72 -1.08
N GLN A 99 -18.32 -24.99 -0.67
CA GLN A 99 -18.51 -25.31 0.75
C GLN A 99 -17.25 -24.91 1.51
N VAL A 100 -17.26 -23.70 2.08
CA VAL A 100 -16.27 -23.31 3.09
C VAL A 100 -16.64 -24.06 4.36
N ASN A 101 -15.98 -25.19 4.60
CA ASN A 101 -16.13 -25.98 5.82
C ASN A 101 -15.37 -25.37 7.02
N ASP A 102 -14.63 -24.29 6.78
CA ASP A 102 -13.88 -23.60 7.82
C ASP A 102 -14.78 -22.63 8.58
N SER A 103 -14.82 -22.81 9.90
CA SER A 103 -15.45 -21.85 10.81
C SER A 103 -14.39 -20.95 11.43
N LEU A 104 -14.64 -19.64 11.42
CA LEU A 104 -13.85 -18.68 12.18
C LEU A 104 -14.48 -18.53 13.56
N ILE A 105 -13.77 -18.97 14.60
CA ILE A 105 -14.18 -18.80 15.99
C ILE A 105 -13.23 -17.80 16.65
N LEU A 106 -13.79 -16.72 17.20
CA LEU A 106 -13.04 -15.71 17.94
C LEU A 106 -13.12 -16.01 19.44
N TRP A 107 -12.07 -16.61 19.98
CA TRP A 107 -11.99 -16.87 21.43
C TRP A 107 -11.69 -15.58 22.20
N PRO A 108 -12.24 -15.43 23.42
CA PRO A 108 -11.87 -14.32 24.30
C PRO A 108 -10.36 -14.24 24.50
N THR A 109 -9.82 -13.03 24.38
CA THR A 109 -8.42 -12.73 24.62
C THR A 109 -8.13 -12.44 26.10
N SER A 110 -6.86 -12.45 26.47
CA SER A 110 -6.37 -12.12 27.81
C SER A 110 -5.52 -10.85 27.81
N GLN A 111 -5.38 -10.19 28.96
CA GLN A 111 -4.46 -9.04 29.10
C GLN A 111 -3.02 -9.41 28.74
N LYS A 112 -2.59 -10.65 28.99
CA LYS A 112 -1.26 -11.15 28.61
C LYS A 112 -1.08 -11.18 27.09
N GLU A 113 -2.09 -11.65 26.38
CA GLU A 113 -2.08 -11.68 24.91
C GLU A 113 -2.09 -10.26 24.35
N VAL A 114 -3.00 -9.38 24.82
CA VAL A 114 -3.04 -7.97 24.41
C VAL A 114 -1.71 -7.27 24.66
N LYS A 115 -1.09 -7.47 25.83
CA LYS A 115 0.23 -6.93 26.16
C LYS A 115 1.32 -7.42 25.20
N THR A 116 1.31 -8.71 24.88
CA THR A 116 2.25 -9.30 23.93
C THR A 116 2.05 -8.70 22.55
N THR A 117 0.82 -8.59 22.08
CA THR A 117 0.46 -7.98 20.80
C THR A 117 0.91 -6.52 20.73
N ILE A 118 0.66 -5.71 21.77
CA ILE A 118 1.14 -4.31 21.81
C ILE A 118 2.67 -4.25 21.70
N ARG A 119 3.39 -5.15 22.39
CA ARG A 119 4.86 -5.19 22.36
C ARG A 119 5.41 -5.57 20.99
N THR A 120 4.76 -6.47 20.26
CA THR A 120 5.20 -6.92 18.92
C THR A 120 4.93 -5.91 17.81
N LEU A 121 4.05 -4.92 18.03
CA LEU A 121 3.82 -3.84 17.06
C LEU A 121 5.13 -3.14 16.68
N LYS A 122 5.32 -2.82 15.40
CA LYS A 122 6.49 -2.03 14.99
C LYS A 122 6.41 -0.64 15.62
N THR A 123 7.46 -0.24 16.33
CA THR A 123 7.56 1.10 16.94
C THR A 123 7.67 2.15 15.84
N LYS A 124 6.68 3.05 15.75
CA LYS A 124 6.61 4.16 14.80
C LYS A 124 6.10 5.41 15.51
N ASN A 125 6.53 6.57 15.04
CA ASN A 125 6.03 7.87 15.52
C ASN A 125 4.79 8.35 14.74
N SER A 126 4.54 7.80 13.54
CA SER A 126 3.31 8.08 12.80
C SER A 126 2.09 7.60 13.58
N ALA A 127 1.05 8.42 13.62
CA ALA A 127 -0.21 8.12 14.28
C ALA A 127 -1.38 8.06 13.27
N GLY A 128 -2.44 7.37 13.68
CA GLY A 128 -3.69 7.27 12.91
C GLY A 128 -4.57 8.51 13.06
N PHE A 129 -5.89 8.29 13.05
CA PHE A 129 -6.88 9.33 13.26
C PHE A 129 -6.90 9.87 14.70
N ASP A 130 -6.57 9.03 15.68
CA ASP A 130 -6.59 9.34 17.12
C ASP A 130 -5.33 10.07 17.63
N ASN A 131 -4.36 10.34 16.74
CA ASN A 131 -3.05 10.90 17.08
C ASN A 131 -2.25 10.07 18.11
N ILE A 132 -2.57 8.79 18.29
CA ILE A 132 -1.81 7.88 19.16
C ILE A 132 -0.83 7.08 18.30
N SER A 133 0.47 7.31 18.52
CA SER A 133 1.52 6.53 17.85
C SER A 133 1.72 5.17 18.53
N THR A 134 2.23 4.17 17.80
CA THR A 134 2.56 2.86 18.42
C THR A 134 3.67 2.99 19.47
N ARG A 135 4.53 4.02 19.36
CA ARG A 135 5.49 4.36 20.41
C ARG A 135 4.78 4.78 21.70
N LEU A 136 3.83 5.70 21.61
CA LEU A 136 3.06 6.17 22.77
C LEU A 136 2.21 5.05 23.38
N LEU A 137 1.54 4.26 22.53
CA LEU A 137 0.75 3.11 22.96
C LEU A 137 1.58 2.12 23.78
N LYS A 138 2.81 1.82 23.36
CA LYS A 138 3.71 0.95 24.11
C LYS A 138 4.09 1.54 25.47
N THR A 139 4.42 2.83 25.52
CA THR A 139 4.78 3.54 26.76
C THR A 139 3.62 3.53 27.76
N CYS A 140 2.39 3.71 27.31
CA CYS A 140 1.20 3.77 28.15
C CYS A 140 0.42 2.44 28.20
N SER A 141 1.03 1.32 27.82
CA SER A 141 0.29 0.07 27.59
C SER A 141 -0.33 -0.54 28.85
N GLU A 142 0.35 -0.48 30.00
CA GLU A 142 -0.15 -1.11 31.24
C GLU A 142 -1.53 -0.64 31.70
N PRO A 143 -1.81 0.67 31.85
CA PRO A 143 -3.15 1.14 32.22
C PRO A 143 -4.20 0.84 31.13
N LEU A 144 -3.78 0.59 29.89
CA LEU A 144 -4.68 0.31 28.77
C LEU A 144 -5.02 -1.17 28.62
N LEU A 145 -4.32 -2.09 29.30
CA LEU A 145 -4.55 -3.53 29.13
C LEU A 145 -5.98 -3.93 29.48
N ASN A 146 -6.46 -3.53 30.65
CA ASN A 146 -7.80 -3.88 31.10
C ASN A 146 -8.92 -3.34 30.18
N PRO A 147 -8.96 -2.02 29.85
CA PRO A 147 -10.00 -1.51 28.96
C PRO A 147 -9.90 -2.11 27.54
N LEU A 148 -8.69 -2.30 26.99
CA LEU A 148 -8.54 -2.89 25.67
C LEU A 148 -9.00 -4.35 25.63
N THR A 149 -8.61 -5.17 26.61
CA THR A 149 -9.07 -6.57 26.71
C THR A 149 -10.59 -6.65 26.79
N THR A 150 -11.21 -5.79 27.60
CA THR A 150 -12.67 -5.73 27.73
C THR A 150 -13.34 -5.39 26.41
N ILE A 151 -12.88 -4.33 25.72
CA ILE A 151 -13.44 -3.91 24.43
C ILE A 151 -13.29 -5.01 23.37
N ILE A 152 -12.13 -5.66 23.31
CA ILE A 152 -11.88 -6.74 22.34
C ILE A 152 -12.79 -7.94 22.61
N ASN A 153 -12.92 -8.37 23.87
CA ASN A 153 -13.77 -9.50 24.24
C ASN A 153 -15.25 -9.24 23.98
N ASN A 154 -15.74 -8.02 24.27
CA ASN A 154 -17.11 -7.65 23.90
C ASN A 154 -17.29 -7.66 22.38
N SER A 155 -16.31 -7.17 21.62
CA SER A 155 -16.37 -7.21 20.15
C SER A 155 -16.41 -8.63 19.60
N PHE A 156 -15.66 -9.57 20.19
CA PHE A 156 -15.66 -10.98 19.80
C PHE A 156 -16.95 -11.70 20.19
N ALA A 157 -17.50 -11.42 21.38
CA ALA A 157 -18.71 -12.06 21.88
C ALA A 157 -19.97 -11.57 21.15
N GLU A 158 -20.07 -10.27 20.89
CA GLU A 158 -21.27 -9.65 20.31
C GLU A 158 -21.19 -9.50 18.78
N GLY A 159 -20.00 -9.64 18.20
CA GLY A 159 -19.75 -9.34 16.78
C GLY A 159 -19.83 -7.83 16.46
N ILE A 160 -19.89 -6.96 17.48
CA ILE A 160 -20.05 -5.52 17.33
C ILE A 160 -18.73 -4.82 17.62
N PHE A 161 -18.15 -4.22 16.57
CA PHE A 161 -16.92 -3.43 16.70
C PHE A 161 -17.23 -1.93 16.83
N PRO A 162 -16.59 -1.19 17.76
CA PRO A 162 -16.79 0.25 17.93
C PRO A 162 -16.52 1.03 16.63
N SER A 163 -17.42 1.94 16.26
CA SER A 163 -17.32 2.70 15.00
C SER A 163 -16.01 3.49 14.88
N LYS A 164 -15.48 4.00 15.99
CA LYS A 164 -14.20 4.73 16.02
C LYS A 164 -13.00 3.84 15.65
N LEU A 165 -13.06 2.54 15.89
CA LEU A 165 -12.00 1.59 15.52
C LEU A 165 -12.07 1.16 14.04
N LYS A 166 -13.14 1.53 13.32
CA LYS A 166 -13.32 1.27 11.88
C LYS A 166 -12.83 2.42 11.00
N LEU A 167 -12.36 3.52 11.61
CA LEU A 167 -11.92 4.71 10.87
C LEU A 167 -10.55 4.47 10.23
N ALA A 168 -10.42 4.88 8.97
CA ALA A 168 -9.15 4.89 8.24
C ALA A 168 -8.75 6.33 7.91
N LYS A 169 -7.44 6.61 7.94
CA LYS A 169 -6.87 7.88 7.50
C LYS A 169 -6.36 7.72 6.07
N VAL A 170 -7.00 8.39 5.13
CA VAL A 170 -6.59 8.43 3.72
C VAL A 170 -5.63 9.62 3.54
N TYR A 171 -4.47 9.36 2.95
CA TYR A 171 -3.54 10.41 2.55
C TYR A 171 -2.66 9.89 1.42
N LEU A 172 -2.25 10.79 0.53
CA LEU A 172 -1.33 10.46 -0.55
C LEU A 172 0.07 10.22 0.01
N LYS A 173 0.64 9.08 -0.37
CA LYS A 173 2.01 8.74 -0.01
C LYS A 173 2.86 8.63 -1.27
N LEU A 174 3.70 9.62 -1.50
CA LEU A 174 4.68 9.59 -2.58
C LEU A 174 5.68 8.44 -2.32
N LYS A 175 5.83 7.55 -3.30
CA LYS A 175 6.84 6.49 -3.25
C LYS A 175 8.18 7.05 -3.71
N LYS A 176 9.26 6.66 -3.02
CA LYS A 176 10.62 7.08 -3.39
C LYS A 176 11.02 6.39 -4.70
N GLY A 177 11.33 7.17 -5.74
CA GLY A 177 11.87 6.68 -7.02
C GLY A 177 10.88 6.70 -8.20
N ASP A 178 9.66 7.16 -7.98
CA ASP A 178 8.80 7.64 -9.07
C ASP A 178 9.20 9.11 -9.36
N PRO A 179 9.46 9.48 -10.63
CA PRO A 179 9.75 10.86 -11.02
C PRO A 179 8.60 11.80 -10.65
#